data_AF-A0A849YSX3-F1
#
_entry.id   AF-A0A849YSX3-F1
#
_cell.length_a   1.000
_cell.length_b   1.000
_cell.length_c   1.000
_cell.angle_alpha   90.00
_cell.angle_beta   90.00
_cell.angle_gamma   90.00
#
_symmetry.space_group_name_H-M   'P 1'
#
loop_
_entity.id
_entity.type
_entity.pdbx_description
1 polymer ?
#
loop_
_entity_poly.entity_id
_entity_poly.type
_entity_poly.pdbx_seq_one_letter_code
_entity_poly.pdbx_strand_id
1 'polypeptide(L)' 'MSLVDFAVKRWQLTLVALIGLIALGAQSLAAIPKAEDPQFPFPTFVVVSVLPGASPSDVERLVV' A
#
# COMPACT_ATOMS: atom_id res chain seq x y z
N MET A 1 -29.98 17.83 21.75
CA MET A 1 -28.65 18.27 22.24
C MET A 1 -27.76 18.42 21.02
N SER A 2 -27.08 19.55 20.86
CA SER A 2 -26.15 19.72 19.72
C SER A 2 -24.84 18.96 19.98
N LEU A 3 -24.11 18.60 18.93
CA LEU A 3 -22.79 17.97 19.04
C LEU A 3 -21.80 18.87 19.81
N VAL A 4 -21.91 20.17 19.61
CA VAL A 4 -21.09 21.19 20.30
C VAL A 4 -21.38 21.18 21.80
N ASP A 5 -22.66 21.14 22.20
CA ASP A 5 -23.03 21.08 23.63
C ASP A 5 -22.48 19.82 24.32
N PHE A 6 -22.48 18.69 23.62
CA PHE A 6 -21.91 17.45 24.13
C PHE A 6 -20.40 17.54 24.32
N ALA A 7 -19.70 18.06 23.31
CA ALA A 7 -18.24 18.20 23.33
C ALA A 7 -17.75 19.14 24.44
N VAL A 8 -18.48 20.24 24.69
CA VAL A 8 -18.15 21.19 25.78
C VAL A 8 -18.46 20.59 27.15
N LYS A 9 -19.62 19.95 27.32
CA LYS A 9 -19.99 19.32 28.60
C LYS A 9 -19.09 18.15 28.99
N ARG A 10 -18.48 17.46 28.02
CA ARG A 10 -17.56 16.33 28.22
C ARG A 10 -16.14 16.66 27.75
N TRP A 11 -15.61 17.78 28.20
CA TRP A 11 -14.32 18.30 27.73
C TRP A 11 -13.15 17.32 27.93
N GLN A 12 -13.12 16.49 28.98
CA GLN A 12 -12.05 15.50 29.18
C GLN A 12 -12.04 14.45 28.08
N LEU A 13 -13.22 13.94 27.70
CA LEU A 13 -13.37 12.99 26.60
C LEU A 13 -12.94 13.63 25.28
N THR A 14 -13.40 14.85 25.01
CA THR A 14 -13.06 15.61 23.80
C THR A 14 -11.55 15.85 23.71
N LEU A 15 -10.90 16.18 24.83
CA LEU A 15 -9.46 16.45 24.88
C LEU A 15 -8.64 15.17 24.68
N VAL A 16 -9.03 14.05 25.32
CA VAL A 16 -8.39 12.75 25.09
C VAL A 16 -8.55 12.31 23.63
N ALA A 17 -9.75 12.46 23.06
CA ALA A 17 -10.00 12.14 21.66
C ALA A 17 -9.14 13.01 20.71
N LEU A 18 -9.04 14.31 20.98
CA LEU A 18 -8.21 15.23 20.20
C LEU A 18 -6.72 14.84 20.26
N ILE A 19 -6.21 14.54 21.46
CA ILE A 19 -4.83 14.07 21.63
C ILE A 19 -4.62 12.76 20.87
N GLY A 20 -5.59 11.84 20.93
CA GLY A 20 -5.56 10.59 20.17
C GLY A 20 -5.47 10.82 18.67
N LEU A 21 -6.26 11.75 18.13
CA LEU A 21 -6.23 12.12 16.71
C LEU A 21 -4.89 12.74 16.32
N ILE A 22 -4.32 13.60 17.16
CA ILE A 22 -2.99 14.19 16.94
C ILE A 22 -1.91 13.10 16.93
N ALA A 23 -1.94 12.17 17.89
CA ALA A 23 -0.98 11.07 17.96
C ALA A 23 -1.08 10.15 16.75
N LEU A 24 -2.29 9.80 16.30
CA LEU A 24 -2.50 9.03 15.08
C LEU A 24 -1.99 9.76 13.84
N GLY A 25 -2.26 11.07 13.74
CA GLY A 25 -1.75 11.91 12.66
C GLY A 25 -0.23 11.98 12.63
N ALA A 26 0.41 12.18 13.78
CA ALA A 26 1.87 12.19 13.91
C ALA A 26 2.48 10.83 13.55
N GLN A 27 1.87 9.74 14.02
CA GLN A 27 2.33 8.39 13.69
C GLN A 27 2.21 8.10 12.19
N SER A 28 1.09 8.49 11.58
CA SER A 28 0.89 8.37 10.13
C SER A 28 1.94 9.16 9.37
N LEU A 29 2.16 10.43 9.72
CA LEU A 29 3.17 11.27 9.07
C LEU A 29 4.59 10.68 9.17
N ALA A 30 4.93 10.07 10.30
CA ALA A 30 6.23 9.43 10.50
C ALA A 30 6.35 8.07 9.78
N ALA A 31 5.25 7.33 9.67
CA ALA A 31 5.23 5.96 9.13
C ALA A 31 4.99 5.90 7.62
N ILE A 32 4.50 6.98 6.98
CA ILE A 32 4.28 6.99 5.53
C ILE A 32 5.62 6.76 4.81
N PRO A 33 5.74 5.69 4.00
CA PRO A 33 6.96 5.42 3.26
C PRO A 33 7.19 6.52 2.22
N LYS A 34 8.40 7.07 2.21
CA LYS A 34 8.82 8.08 1.25
C LYS A 34 9.60 7.38 0.15
N ALA A 35 9.05 7.35 -1.05
CA ALA A 35 9.77 6.92 -2.24
C ALA A 35 10.07 8.15 -3.10
N GLU A 36 11.34 8.37 -3.43
CA GLU A 36 11.77 9.42 -4.37
C GLU A 36 11.29 9.07 -5.79
N ASP A 37 11.42 7.80 -6.17
CA ASP A 37 10.84 7.23 -7.39
C ASP A 37 9.95 6.04 -7.01
N PRO A 38 8.61 6.17 -7.07
CA PRO A 38 7.71 5.07 -6.74
C PRO A 38 7.89 3.94 -7.74
N GLN A 39 8.42 2.79 -7.27
CA GLN A 39 8.46 1.59 -8.09
C GLN A 39 7.04 1.08 -8.33
N PHE A 40 6.64 1.08 -9.59
CA PHE A 40 5.41 0.45 -10.05
C PHE A 40 5.72 -1.00 -10.42
N PRO A 41 5.36 -2.00 -9.60
CA PRO A 41 5.52 -3.39 -9.99
C PRO A 41 4.57 -3.66 -11.16
N PHE A 42 5.10 -3.72 -12.37
CA PHE A 42 4.34 -4.22 -13.51
C PHE A 42 4.08 -5.71 -13.29
N PRO A 43 2.83 -6.20 -13.44
CA PRO A 43 2.48 -7.61 -13.24
C PRO A 43 2.95 -8.46 -14.43
N THR A 44 4.25 -8.41 -14.74
CA THR A 44 4.88 -9.19 -15.81
C THR A 44 5.45 -10.47 -15.21
N PHE A 45 5.10 -11.60 -15.80
CA PHE A 45 5.67 -12.89 -15.47
C PHE A 45 6.36 -13.44 -16.73
N VAL A 46 7.61 -13.88 -16.58
CA VAL A 46 8.38 -14.47 -17.68
C VAL A 46 8.37 -15.98 -17.49
N VAL A 47 7.80 -16.71 -18.45
CA VAL A 47 7.85 -18.18 -18.49
C VAL A 47 8.99 -18.56 -19.41
N VAL A 48 10.02 -19.20 -18.87
CA VAL A 48 11.17 -19.70 -19.64
C VAL A 48 11.08 -21.21 -19.74
N SER A 49 10.89 -21.71 -20.96
CA SER A 49 10.87 -23.13 -21.27
C SER A 49 12.10 -23.48 -22.11
N VAL A 50 12.87 -24.47 -21.66
CA VAL A 50 14.11 -24.90 -22.34
C VAL A 50 13.93 -26.31 -22.89
N LEU A 51 14.07 -26.47 -24.21
CA LEU A 51 14.07 -27.76 -24.90
C LEU A 51 15.44 -28.02 -25.54
N PRO A 52 16.34 -28.77 -24.89
CA PRO A 52 17.69 -29.00 -25.40
C PRO A 52 17.68 -29.90 -26.63
N GLY A 53 18.48 -29.55 -27.64
CA GLY A 53 18.66 -30.34 -28.86
C GLY A 53 17.56 -30.18 -29.92
N ALA A 54 16.54 -29.34 -29.68
CA ALA A 54 15.55 -28.98 -30.68
C ALA A 54 16.04 -27.86 -31.61
N SER A 55 15.59 -27.88 -32.87
CA SER A 55 15.84 -26.77 -33.80
C SER A 55 15.00 -25.55 -33.41
N PRO A 56 15.42 -24.31 -33.73
CA PRO A 56 14.64 -23.11 -33.40
C PRO A 56 13.19 -23.16 -33.91
N SER A 57 12.98 -23.75 -35.09
CA SER A 57 11.64 -23.95 -35.67
C SER A 57 10.78 -24.94 -34.87
N ASP A 58 11.37 -25.97 -34.27
CA ASP A 58 10.62 -26.93 -33.46
C ASP A 58 10.25 -26.34 -32.10
N VAL A 59 11.11 -25.51 -31.51
CA VAL A 59 10.82 -24.81 -30.26
C VAL A 59 9.65 -23.84 -30.43
N GLU A 60 9.61 -23.08 -31.52
CA GLU A 60 8.48 -22.19 -31.82
C GLU A 60 7.17 -22.96 -32.01
N ARG A 61 7.20 -24.15 -32.61
CA ARG A 61 5.99 -24.93 -32.89
C ARG A 61 5.46 -25.73 -31.69
N LEU A 62 6.35 -26.15 -30.79
CA LEU A 62 6.03 -27.10 -29.71
C LEU A 62 5.98 -26.47 -28.31
N VAL A 63 6.59 -25.29 -28.12
CA VAL A 63 6.80 -24.68 -26.79
C VAL A 63 6.16 -23.30 -26.66
N VAL A 64 6.14 -22.50 -27.74
CA VAL A 64 5.43 -21.21 -27.81
C VAL A 64 3.99 -21.44 -28.22
#